data_AF-A0A2B4SFT8-F1
#
_entry.id   AF-A0A2B4SFT8-F1
#
_cell.length_a   1.000
_cell.length_b   1.000
_cell.length_c   1.000
_cell.angle_alpha   90.00
_cell.angle_beta   90.00
_cell.angle_gamma   90.00
#
_symmetry.space_group_name_H-M   'P 1'
#
loop_
_entity.id
_entity.type
_entity.pdbx_description
1 polymer ?
#
loop_
_entity_poly.entity_id
_entity_poly.type
_entity_poly.pdbx_seq_one_letter_code
_entity_poly.pdbx_strand_id
1 'polypeptide(L)'
;MAGCEESCGFYFVFALVTFFVWMDLSFFDELAEHGSFYNESMAEHMMFPVKTVKIRMQDHTDHYVNVPCMQFLNENTGLHTVPGVTPNLISGTHLFLAVMAAKCFISGSLGIRRLGVLFYQLRCALDILDGVVFRAQQNIRGNFMSVWGSMGYLIDAFADMVGGLLVGLACAVFLNRFPPWKRVRTKPHDELESGRKAVSFQTEEEERYVHVSRRSVNIKMFLIIAQIVARSGFWDHYLHSYVELLETPNPDIPRELQAEVLSYRSTWVIMWLWKVSSADAFLQFTSLAILFDKLWVWVQILNYFGPLELAFVIVLSQLHLMEVRAYLLGT
;
A
#
# COMPACT_ATOMS: atom_id res chain seq x y z
N MET A 1 10.24 -27.53 13.20
CA MET A 1 9.28 -26.98 12.20
C MET A 1 9.34 -25.45 12.11
N ALA A 2 9.48 -24.71 13.22
CA ALA A 2 9.59 -23.24 13.21
C ALA A 2 10.73 -22.68 12.32
N GLY A 3 11.93 -23.27 12.34
CA GLY A 3 13.07 -22.77 11.55
C GLY A 3 12.95 -22.93 10.01
N CYS A 4 12.11 -23.86 9.54
CA CYS A 4 11.87 -24.05 8.10
C CYS A 4 10.90 -22.98 7.57
N GLU A 5 9.84 -22.67 8.32
CA GLU A 5 8.90 -21.59 7.96
C GLU A 5 9.56 -20.21 7.97
N GLU A 6 10.47 -19.94 8.92
CA GLU A 6 11.22 -18.68 8.96
C GLU A 6 12.18 -18.53 7.77
N SER A 7 12.84 -19.63 7.37
CA SER A 7 13.72 -19.65 6.20
C SER A 7 12.93 -19.46 4.89
N CYS A 8 11.80 -20.16 4.72
CA CYS A 8 10.93 -19.99 3.55
C CYS A 8 10.35 -18.58 3.45
N GLY A 9 9.94 -17.99 4.57
CA GLY A 9 9.45 -16.61 4.60
C GLY A 9 10.53 -15.60 4.21
N PHE A 10 11.75 -15.78 4.69
CA PHE A 10 12.90 -14.96 4.28
C PHE A 10 13.14 -15.03 2.78
N TYR A 11 13.27 -16.23 2.21
CA TYR A 11 13.52 -16.38 0.77
C TYR A 11 12.38 -15.84 -0.09
N PHE A 12 11.13 -16.00 0.34
CA PHE A 12 9.97 -15.43 -0.33
C PHE A 12 10.03 -13.90 -0.36
N VAL A 13 10.24 -13.26 0.80
CA VAL A 13 10.35 -11.80 0.88
C VAL A 13 11.57 -11.30 0.11
N PHE A 14 12.70 -11.99 0.19
CA PHE A 14 13.91 -11.63 -0.57
C PHE A 14 13.69 -11.70 -2.08
N ALA A 15 13.05 -12.76 -2.58
CA ALA A 15 12.72 -12.91 -3.99
C ALA A 15 11.77 -11.79 -4.46
N LEU A 16 10.76 -11.47 -3.66
CA LEU A 16 9.78 -10.43 -3.94
C LEU A 16 10.42 -9.03 -3.97
N VAL A 17 11.29 -8.71 -2.99
CA VAL A 17 12.05 -7.46 -2.98
C VAL A 17 12.98 -7.38 -4.18
N THR A 18 13.69 -8.46 -4.49
CA THR A 18 14.60 -8.52 -5.65
C THR A 18 13.84 -8.29 -6.96
N PHE A 19 12.68 -8.92 -7.11
CA PHE A 19 11.79 -8.72 -8.25
C PHE A 19 11.35 -7.26 -8.37
N PHE A 20 10.83 -6.66 -7.30
CA PHE A 20 10.36 -5.27 -7.34
C PHE A 20 11.47 -4.25 -7.57
N VAL A 21 12.66 -4.46 -6.99
CA VAL A 21 13.82 -3.61 -7.27
C VAL A 21 14.24 -3.73 -8.74
N TRP A 22 14.29 -4.94 -9.29
CA TRP A 22 14.61 -5.14 -10.69
C TRP A 22 13.57 -4.47 -11.61
N MET A 23 12.28 -4.63 -11.32
CA MET A 23 11.21 -3.99 -12.07
C MET A 23 11.28 -2.46 -12.02
N ASP A 24 11.56 -1.86 -10.85
CA ASP A 24 11.77 -0.41 -10.74
C ASP A 24 12.97 0.05 -11.56
N LEU A 25 14.10 -0.66 -11.49
CA LEU A 25 15.28 -0.31 -12.30
C LEU A 25 14.96 -0.34 -13.79
N SER A 26 14.30 -1.40 -14.27
CA SER A 26 13.87 -1.51 -15.68
C SER A 26 12.88 -0.41 -16.06
N PHE A 27 11.92 -0.08 -15.18
CA PHE A 27 10.93 0.97 -15.43
C PHE A 27 11.58 2.35 -15.56
N PHE A 28 12.50 2.69 -14.65
CA PHE A 28 13.18 3.99 -14.69
C PHE A 28 14.22 4.09 -15.80
N ASP A 29 14.83 2.97 -16.22
CA ASP A 29 15.73 2.93 -17.38
C ASP A 29 14.96 3.21 -18.67
N GLU A 30 13.83 2.52 -18.88
CA GLU A 30 12.96 2.75 -20.03
C GLU A 30 12.34 4.16 -20.01
N LEU A 31 12.04 4.69 -18.81
CA LEU A 31 11.58 6.07 -18.63
C LEU A 31 12.68 7.10 -18.96
N ALA A 32 13.95 6.79 -18.68
CA ALA A 32 15.07 7.65 -19.04
C ALA A 32 15.35 7.66 -20.54
N GLU A 33 15.15 6.52 -21.22
CA GLU A 33 15.37 6.40 -22.67
C GLU A 33 14.26 7.03 -23.49
N HIS A 34 13.00 6.82 -23.09
CA HIS A 34 11.83 7.18 -23.92
C HIS A 34 10.96 8.28 -23.33
N GLY A 35 11.17 8.68 -22.08
CA GLY A 35 10.37 9.70 -21.41
C GLY A 35 8.90 9.30 -21.24
N SER A 36 8.05 10.32 -21.11
CA SER A 36 6.61 10.16 -20.79
C SER A 36 5.70 10.23 -22.02
N PHE A 37 6.20 10.77 -23.13
CA PHE A 37 5.43 11.05 -24.34
C PHE A 37 6.08 10.33 -25.53
N TYR A 38 5.62 9.11 -25.77
CA TYR A 38 5.98 8.28 -26.91
C TYR A 38 4.72 7.91 -27.69
N ASN A 39 4.88 7.55 -28.97
CA ASN A 39 3.75 7.18 -29.82
C ASN A 39 3.26 5.75 -29.52
N GLU A 40 2.05 5.41 -29.97
CA GLU A 40 1.42 4.10 -29.72
C GLU A 40 2.25 2.94 -30.30
N SER A 41 2.87 3.13 -31.48
CA SER A 41 3.69 2.08 -32.10
C SER A 41 4.96 1.76 -31.31
N MET A 42 5.57 2.75 -30.65
CA MET A 42 6.68 2.49 -29.72
C MET A 42 6.18 1.84 -28.43
N ALA A 43 5.00 2.25 -27.94
CA ALA A 43 4.41 1.68 -26.73
C ALA A 43 4.17 0.16 -26.84
N GLU A 44 3.79 -0.34 -28.02
CA GLU A 44 3.57 -1.79 -28.25
C GLU A 44 4.83 -2.65 -28.07
N HIS A 45 6.02 -2.06 -28.23
CA HIS A 45 7.30 -2.77 -28.14
C HIS A 45 8.00 -2.57 -26.79
N MET A 46 7.42 -1.75 -25.91
CA MET A 46 7.95 -1.41 -24.59
C MET A 46 7.57 -2.44 -23.54
N MET A 47 8.43 -2.64 -22.54
CA MET A 47 8.08 -3.45 -21.38
C MET A 47 7.02 -2.73 -20.53
N PHE A 48 7.06 -1.40 -20.49
CA PHE A 48 6.11 -0.56 -19.77
C PHE A 48 5.38 0.37 -20.73
N PRO A 49 4.28 -0.09 -21.37
CA PRO A 49 3.58 0.66 -22.41
C PRO A 49 2.92 1.94 -21.89
N VAL A 50 2.72 2.09 -20.58
CA VAL A 50 2.13 3.29 -19.98
C VAL A 50 2.95 3.78 -18.79
N LYS A 51 3.31 5.06 -18.80
CA LYS A 51 4.18 5.70 -17.80
C LYS A 51 3.55 6.95 -17.18
N THR A 52 2.25 6.93 -16.89
CA THR A 52 1.55 8.08 -16.29
C THR A 52 1.98 8.35 -14.85
N VAL A 53 1.68 9.55 -14.33
CA VAL A 53 1.85 9.92 -12.92
C VAL A 53 1.20 8.88 -12.01
N LYS A 54 -0.03 8.44 -12.32
CA LYS A 54 -0.73 7.42 -11.54
C LYS A 54 0.08 6.12 -11.46
N ILE A 55 0.54 5.60 -12.58
CA ILE A 55 1.33 4.35 -12.64
C ILE A 55 2.66 4.48 -11.88
N ARG A 56 3.30 5.65 -11.92
CA ARG A 56 4.54 5.92 -11.17
C ARG A 56 4.34 5.97 -9.66
N MET A 57 3.17 6.41 -9.21
CA MET A 57 2.79 6.50 -7.79
C MET A 57 2.07 5.26 -7.25
N GLN A 58 1.61 4.38 -8.13
CA GLN A 58 0.90 3.14 -7.80
C GLN A 58 1.87 2.09 -7.25
N ASP A 59 1.47 1.39 -6.19
CA ASP A 59 2.35 0.45 -5.47
C ASP A 59 2.91 -0.66 -6.36
N HIS A 60 4.01 -1.26 -5.92
CA HIS A 60 4.73 -2.28 -6.69
C HIS A 60 3.89 -3.48 -7.08
N THR A 61 3.01 -3.96 -6.19
CA THR A 61 2.21 -5.15 -6.46
C THR A 61 1.21 -4.84 -7.55
N ASP A 62 0.55 -3.69 -7.43
CA ASP A 62 -0.47 -3.32 -8.39
C ASP A 62 0.11 -2.94 -9.74
N HIS A 63 1.15 -2.11 -9.76
CA HIS A 63 1.82 -1.71 -10.99
C HIS A 63 2.42 -2.93 -11.73
N TYR A 64 3.21 -3.78 -11.07
CA TYR A 64 4.00 -4.79 -11.77
C TYR A 64 3.34 -6.17 -11.87
N VAL A 65 2.32 -6.44 -11.07
CA VAL A 65 1.66 -7.76 -11.05
C VAL A 65 0.18 -7.61 -11.40
N ASN A 66 -0.60 -6.89 -10.60
CA ASN A 66 -2.05 -6.96 -10.73
C ASN A 66 -2.57 -6.24 -11.98
N VAL A 67 -2.08 -5.04 -12.31
CA VAL A 67 -2.49 -4.30 -13.53
C VAL A 67 -2.22 -5.12 -14.80
N PRO A 68 -0.99 -5.60 -15.07
CA PRO A 68 -0.72 -6.44 -16.24
C PRO A 68 -1.57 -7.71 -16.25
N CYS A 69 -1.73 -8.39 -15.10
CA CYS A 69 -2.55 -9.60 -15.01
C CYS A 69 -4.02 -9.34 -15.36
N MET A 70 -4.60 -8.25 -14.85
CA MET A 70 -6.01 -7.94 -15.08
C MET A 70 -6.28 -7.42 -16.50
N GLN A 71 -5.32 -6.69 -17.10
CA GLN A 71 -5.37 -6.34 -18.51
C GLN A 71 -5.35 -7.60 -19.39
N PHE A 72 -4.37 -8.49 -19.16
CA PHE A 72 -4.27 -9.77 -19.85
C PHE A 72 -5.54 -10.62 -19.68
N LEU A 73 -6.09 -10.68 -18.47
CA LEU A 73 -7.33 -11.41 -18.21
C LEU A 73 -8.49 -10.84 -19.04
N ASN A 74 -8.71 -9.53 -18.99
CA ASN A 74 -9.81 -8.87 -19.72
C ASN A 74 -9.67 -9.01 -21.24
N GLU A 75 -8.45 -8.95 -21.77
CA GLU A 75 -8.18 -9.10 -23.21
C GLU A 75 -8.45 -10.51 -23.71
N ASN A 76 -8.02 -11.54 -22.96
CA ASN A 76 -8.21 -12.94 -23.36
C ASN A 76 -9.64 -13.45 -23.16
N THR A 77 -10.32 -12.96 -22.11
CA THR A 77 -11.68 -13.43 -21.77
C THR A 77 -12.77 -12.57 -22.38
N GLY A 78 -12.45 -11.35 -22.83
CA GLY A 78 -13.42 -10.38 -23.33
C GLY A 78 -14.41 -9.91 -22.28
N LEU A 79 -14.04 -9.92 -20.98
CA LEU A 79 -14.93 -9.59 -19.86
C LEU A 79 -15.69 -8.27 -20.06
N HIS A 80 -15.04 -7.25 -20.60
CA HIS A 80 -15.65 -5.96 -20.92
C HIS A 80 -16.87 -6.04 -21.86
N THR A 81 -16.97 -7.09 -22.69
CA THR A 81 -18.07 -7.31 -23.64
C THR A 81 -19.18 -8.21 -23.10
N VAL A 82 -18.97 -8.84 -21.94
CA VAL A 82 -19.92 -9.81 -21.37
C VAL A 82 -21.15 -9.07 -20.83
N PRO A 83 -22.37 -9.40 -21.31
CA PRO A 83 -23.58 -8.76 -20.81
C PRO A 83 -23.76 -8.95 -19.30
N GLY A 84 -24.00 -7.86 -18.57
CA GLY A 84 -24.18 -7.87 -17.12
C GLY A 84 -22.91 -7.70 -16.30
N VAL A 85 -21.72 -7.82 -16.90
CA VAL A 85 -20.46 -7.45 -16.23
C VAL A 85 -20.28 -5.94 -16.31
N THR A 86 -20.40 -5.28 -15.17
CA THR A 86 -20.21 -3.82 -15.03
C THR A 86 -19.12 -3.54 -14.01
N PRO A 87 -18.39 -2.41 -14.14
CA PRO A 87 -17.41 -2.00 -13.14
C PRO A 87 -18.00 -1.99 -11.73
N ASN A 88 -19.17 -1.38 -11.52
CA ASN A 88 -19.84 -1.33 -10.21
C ASN A 88 -20.17 -2.72 -9.63
N LEU A 89 -20.48 -3.71 -10.47
CA LEU A 89 -20.71 -5.09 -10.03
C LEU A 89 -19.40 -5.72 -9.53
N ILE A 90 -18.30 -5.46 -10.22
CA ILE A 90 -16.97 -5.89 -9.80
C ILE A 90 -16.59 -5.18 -8.49
N SER A 91 -16.84 -3.88 -8.36
CA SER A 91 -16.62 -3.11 -7.13
C SER A 91 -17.38 -3.69 -5.93
N GLY A 92 -18.66 -4.04 -6.12
CA GLY A 92 -19.46 -4.72 -5.10
C GLY A 92 -18.93 -6.12 -4.75
N THR A 93 -18.38 -6.84 -5.72
CA THR A 93 -17.82 -8.19 -5.52
C THR A 93 -16.51 -8.13 -4.72
N HIS A 94 -15.63 -7.17 -5.01
CA HIS A 94 -14.39 -7.03 -4.25
C HIS A 94 -14.67 -6.57 -2.82
N LEU A 95 -15.65 -5.68 -2.59
CA LEU A 95 -16.10 -5.35 -1.24
C LEU A 95 -16.58 -6.58 -0.44
N PHE A 96 -17.32 -7.49 -1.08
CA PHE A 96 -17.73 -8.76 -0.45
C PHE A 96 -16.52 -9.62 -0.05
N LEU A 97 -15.51 -9.72 -0.92
CA LEU A 97 -14.25 -10.42 -0.59
C LEU A 97 -13.50 -9.75 0.57
N ALA A 98 -13.56 -8.42 0.68
CA ALA A 98 -12.97 -7.69 1.81
C ALA A 98 -13.61 -8.12 3.15
N VAL A 99 -14.94 -8.29 3.17
CA VAL A 99 -15.67 -8.80 4.35
C VAL A 99 -15.26 -10.23 4.67
N MET A 100 -15.12 -11.10 3.67
CA MET A 100 -14.64 -12.47 3.86
C MET A 100 -13.22 -12.52 4.43
N ALA A 101 -12.32 -11.71 3.87
CA ALA A 101 -10.94 -11.58 4.33
C ALA A 101 -10.88 -11.10 5.79
N ALA A 102 -11.62 -10.04 6.13
CA ALA A 102 -11.71 -9.50 7.49
C ALA A 102 -12.18 -10.56 8.50
N LYS A 103 -13.21 -11.36 8.14
CA LYS A 103 -13.68 -12.46 8.99
C LYS A 103 -12.60 -13.52 9.20
N CYS A 104 -11.83 -13.84 8.16
CA CYS A 104 -10.72 -14.79 8.24
C CYS A 104 -9.58 -14.28 9.12
N PHE A 105 -9.24 -12.99 9.04
CA PHE A 105 -8.19 -12.36 9.85
C PHE A 105 -8.46 -12.38 11.35
N ILE A 106 -9.73 -12.37 11.76
CA ILE A 106 -10.12 -12.46 13.17
C ILE A 106 -9.92 -13.88 13.76
N SER A 107 -9.72 -14.89 12.92
CA SER A 107 -9.57 -16.28 13.34
C SER A 107 -8.31 -16.54 14.16
N GLY A 108 -8.42 -17.42 15.17
CA GLY A 108 -7.27 -17.88 15.95
C GLY A 108 -6.33 -18.81 15.16
N SER A 109 -6.81 -19.47 14.10
CA SER A 109 -6.00 -20.36 13.27
C SER A 109 -5.20 -19.58 12.22
N LEU A 110 -3.88 -19.79 12.19
CA LEU A 110 -3.00 -19.18 11.18
C LEU A 110 -3.39 -19.60 9.76
N GLY A 111 -3.81 -20.86 9.54
CA GLY A 111 -4.25 -21.32 8.22
C GLY A 111 -5.45 -20.54 7.69
N ILE A 112 -6.42 -20.22 8.56
CA ILE A 112 -7.58 -19.40 8.18
C ILE A 112 -7.16 -17.95 7.92
N ARG A 113 -6.23 -17.39 8.71
CA ARG A 113 -5.70 -16.05 8.44
C ARG A 113 -4.97 -15.98 7.10
N ARG A 114 -4.19 -17.00 6.75
CA ARG A 114 -3.51 -17.14 5.44
C ARG A 114 -4.52 -17.24 4.29
N LEU A 115 -5.63 -17.97 4.47
CA LEU A 115 -6.75 -17.95 3.51
C LEU A 115 -7.38 -16.55 3.38
N GLY A 116 -7.48 -15.81 4.48
CA GLY A 116 -7.88 -14.40 4.47
C GLY A 116 -6.98 -13.53 3.60
N VAL A 117 -5.66 -13.77 3.62
CA VAL A 117 -4.70 -13.06 2.75
C VAL A 117 -5.02 -13.35 1.29
N LEU A 118 -5.32 -14.61 0.92
CA LEU A 118 -5.70 -14.95 -0.45
C LEU A 118 -6.99 -14.24 -0.90
N PHE A 119 -8.01 -14.18 -0.05
CA PHE A 119 -9.23 -13.41 -0.35
C PHE A 119 -8.94 -11.92 -0.52
N TYR A 120 -8.03 -11.37 0.27
CA TYR A 120 -7.62 -9.97 0.17
C TYR A 120 -6.82 -9.69 -1.12
N GLN A 121 -5.93 -10.59 -1.53
CA GLN A 121 -5.24 -10.45 -2.82
C GLN A 121 -6.22 -10.55 -3.99
N LEU A 122 -7.20 -11.45 -3.93
CA LEU A 122 -8.25 -11.53 -4.94
C LEU A 122 -9.11 -10.26 -4.98
N ARG A 123 -9.40 -9.65 -3.81
CA ARG A 123 -10.03 -8.33 -3.73
C ARG A 123 -9.21 -7.30 -4.50
N CYS A 124 -7.93 -7.13 -4.19
CA CYS A 124 -7.05 -6.15 -4.87
C CYS A 124 -6.98 -6.39 -6.39
N ALA A 125 -6.98 -7.65 -6.83
CA ALA A 125 -7.03 -7.95 -8.27
C ALA A 125 -8.37 -7.51 -8.90
N LEU A 126 -9.51 -7.78 -8.25
CA LEU A 126 -10.82 -7.36 -8.75
C LEU A 126 -11.04 -5.85 -8.72
N ASP A 127 -10.49 -5.18 -7.71
CA ASP A 127 -10.43 -3.73 -7.59
C ASP A 127 -9.79 -3.10 -8.84
N ILE A 128 -8.61 -3.58 -9.24
CA ILE A 128 -7.99 -3.14 -10.51
C ILE A 128 -8.81 -3.52 -11.74
N LEU A 129 -9.44 -4.70 -11.72
CA LEU A 129 -10.21 -5.21 -12.84
C LEU A 129 -11.41 -4.29 -13.17
N ASP A 130 -12.04 -3.67 -12.19
CA ASP A 130 -13.18 -2.78 -12.45
C ASP A 130 -12.79 -1.57 -13.31
N GLY A 131 -11.63 -0.98 -13.02
CA GLY A 131 -11.06 0.12 -13.78
C GLY A 131 -10.60 -0.33 -15.16
N VAL A 132 -10.03 -1.54 -15.27
CA VAL A 132 -9.65 -2.12 -16.58
C VAL A 132 -10.89 -2.33 -17.46
N VAL A 133 -11.95 -2.91 -16.90
CA VAL A 133 -13.22 -3.13 -17.60
C VAL A 133 -13.87 -1.81 -18.00
N PHE A 134 -13.89 -0.82 -17.10
CA PHE A 134 -14.41 0.52 -17.39
C PHE A 134 -13.67 1.16 -18.58
N ARG A 135 -12.33 1.17 -18.54
CA ARG A 135 -11.50 1.74 -19.63
C ARG A 135 -11.71 1.02 -20.96
N ALA A 136 -11.85 -0.31 -20.92
CA ALA A 136 -12.14 -1.10 -22.11
C ALA A 136 -13.54 -0.82 -22.68
N GLN A 137 -14.56 -0.63 -21.83
CA GLN A 137 -15.92 -0.29 -22.25
C GLN A 137 -16.04 1.13 -22.81
N GLN A 138 -15.23 2.07 -22.32
CA GLN A 138 -15.20 3.46 -22.82
C GLN A 138 -14.28 3.66 -24.03
N ASN A 139 -13.61 2.61 -24.53
CA ASN A 139 -12.57 2.69 -25.56
C ASN A 139 -11.41 3.64 -25.20
N ILE A 140 -11.14 3.85 -23.91
CA ILE A 140 -10.02 4.68 -23.43
C ILE A 140 -8.93 3.76 -22.88
N ARG A 141 -8.48 2.82 -23.72
CA ARG A 141 -7.42 1.86 -23.36
C ARG A 141 -6.11 2.64 -23.16
N GLY A 142 -5.42 2.41 -22.05
CA GLY A 142 -4.13 3.04 -21.75
C GLY A 142 -4.17 4.41 -21.06
N ASN A 143 -5.33 5.07 -20.94
CA ASN A 143 -5.46 6.26 -20.10
C ASN A 143 -5.81 5.86 -18.66
N PHE A 144 -4.86 6.03 -17.75
CA PHE A 144 -5.04 5.67 -16.33
C PHE A 144 -5.59 6.83 -15.49
N MET A 145 -5.92 7.97 -16.09
CA MET A 145 -6.57 9.07 -15.36
C MET A 145 -7.92 8.62 -14.78
N SER A 146 -8.12 8.89 -13.50
CA SER A 146 -9.39 8.63 -12.83
C SER A 146 -10.45 9.60 -13.35
N VAL A 147 -11.67 9.13 -13.63
CA VAL A 147 -12.79 10.03 -13.95
C VAL A 147 -13.41 10.51 -12.64
N TRP A 148 -12.71 11.47 -12.01
CA TRP A 148 -13.09 12.04 -10.72
C TRP A 148 -14.53 12.57 -10.76
N GLY A 149 -15.29 12.28 -9.70
CA GLY A 149 -16.68 12.72 -9.55
C GLY A 149 -17.72 11.90 -10.32
N SER A 150 -17.32 10.88 -11.08
CA SER A 150 -18.27 9.93 -11.67
C SER A 150 -18.86 8.99 -10.60
N MET A 151 -20.09 8.51 -10.83
CA MET A 151 -20.74 7.58 -9.90
C MET A 151 -19.94 6.28 -9.72
N GLY A 152 -19.33 5.78 -10.80
CA GLY A 152 -18.46 4.60 -10.75
C GLY A 152 -17.23 4.84 -9.87
N TYR A 153 -16.55 5.98 -10.06
CA TYR A 153 -15.42 6.38 -9.21
C TYR A 153 -15.80 6.48 -7.73
N LEU A 154 -16.97 7.02 -7.41
CA LEU A 154 -17.42 7.13 -6.01
C LEU A 154 -17.73 5.78 -5.38
N ILE A 155 -18.32 4.85 -6.14
CA ILE A 155 -18.62 3.48 -5.68
C ILE A 155 -17.33 2.72 -5.42
N ASP A 156 -16.38 2.82 -6.33
CA ASP A 156 -15.06 2.19 -6.24
C ASP A 156 -14.27 2.71 -5.03
N ALA A 157 -14.09 4.03 -4.95
CA ALA A 157 -13.41 4.68 -3.82
C ALA A 157 -14.07 4.35 -2.46
N PHE A 158 -15.40 4.22 -2.42
CA PHE A 158 -16.10 3.78 -1.22
C PHE A 158 -15.80 2.32 -0.88
N ALA A 159 -15.85 1.42 -1.88
CA ALA A 159 -15.55 0.01 -1.69
C ALA A 159 -14.13 -0.20 -1.17
N ASP A 160 -13.16 0.55 -1.68
CA ASP A 160 -11.76 0.52 -1.22
C ASP A 160 -11.57 1.05 0.18
N MET A 161 -12.12 2.22 0.47
CA MET A 161 -12.03 2.81 1.80
C MET A 161 -12.62 1.87 2.85
N VAL A 162 -13.81 1.30 2.59
CA VAL A 162 -14.43 0.33 3.50
C VAL A 162 -13.60 -0.94 3.58
N GLY A 163 -13.09 -1.45 2.46
CA GLY A 163 -12.23 -2.63 2.42
C GLY A 163 -10.97 -2.48 3.28
N GLY A 164 -10.26 -1.36 3.15
CA GLY A 164 -9.08 -1.04 3.95
C GLY A 164 -9.40 -0.89 5.44
N LEU A 165 -10.51 -0.21 5.79
CA LEU A 165 -10.95 -0.05 7.18
C LEU A 165 -11.32 -1.39 7.82
N LEU A 166 -11.96 -2.29 7.06
CA LEU A 166 -12.30 -3.64 7.53
C LEU A 166 -11.05 -4.44 7.92
N VAL A 167 -9.95 -4.32 7.17
CA VAL A 167 -8.66 -4.96 7.52
C VAL A 167 -8.11 -4.40 8.83
N GLY A 168 -8.06 -3.07 8.95
CA GLY A 168 -7.57 -2.41 10.17
C GLY A 168 -8.38 -2.81 11.41
N LEU A 169 -9.71 -2.82 11.29
CA LEU A 169 -10.62 -3.25 12.37
C LEU A 169 -10.49 -4.74 12.68
N ALA A 170 -10.37 -5.60 11.66
CA ALA A 170 -10.18 -7.04 11.84
C ALA A 170 -8.88 -7.33 12.61
N CYS A 171 -7.78 -6.65 12.27
CA CYS A 171 -6.53 -6.74 12.99
C CYS A 171 -6.67 -6.27 14.46
N ALA A 172 -7.42 -5.20 14.69
CA ALA A 172 -7.68 -4.70 16.04
C ALA A 172 -8.48 -5.71 16.88
N VAL A 173 -9.53 -6.29 16.31
CA VAL A 173 -10.33 -7.33 16.97
C VAL A 173 -9.48 -8.57 17.24
N PHE A 174 -8.67 -9.00 16.28
CA PHE A 174 -7.75 -10.13 16.43
C PHE A 174 -6.79 -9.91 17.60
N LEU A 175 -6.08 -8.78 17.65
CA LEU A 175 -5.12 -8.48 18.72
C LEU A 175 -5.78 -8.26 20.09
N ASN A 176 -7.05 -7.89 20.15
CA ASN A 176 -7.79 -7.83 21.41
C ASN A 176 -8.22 -9.21 21.92
N ARG A 177 -8.53 -10.14 21.01
CA ARG A 177 -8.86 -11.53 21.33
C ARG A 177 -7.60 -12.33 21.70
N PHE A 178 -6.50 -12.06 21.00
CA PHE A 178 -5.21 -12.72 21.17
C PHE A 178 -4.12 -11.66 21.49
N PRO A 179 -4.10 -11.12 22.72
CA PRO A 179 -3.20 -10.05 23.09
C PRO A 179 -1.74 -10.48 23.00
N PRO A 180 -0.88 -9.69 22.34
CA PRO A 180 0.53 -10.01 22.16
C PRO A 180 1.27 -9.96 23.49
N TRP A 181 2.37 -10.70 23.58
CA TRP A 181 3.22 -10.72 24.77
C TRP A 181 4.20 -9.54 24.75
N LYS A 182 4.39 -8.93 25.91
CA LYS A 182 5.39 -7.90 26.17
C LYS A 182 6.39 -8.43 27.19
N ARG A 183 7.67 -8.30 26.89
CA ARG A 183 8.74 -8.54 27.86
C ARG A 183 8.75 -7.41 28.89
N VAL A 184 8.67 -7.77 30.16
CA VAL A 184 8.77 -6.82 31.28
C VAL A 184 9.98 -7.22 32.10
N ARG A 185 10.95 -6.31 32.21
CA ARG A 185 11.99 -6.42 33.23
C ARG A 185 11.43 -5.87 34.53
N THR A 186 11.17 -6.77 35.47
CA THR A 186 10.98 -6.40 36.87
C THR A 186 12.33 -5.93 37.40
N LYS A 187 12.48 -4.62 37.63
CA LYS A 187 13.53 -4.17 38.56
C LYS A 187 13.13 -4.72 39.94
N PRO A 188 14.05 -5.35 40.70
CA PRO A 188 13.75 -5.70 42.08
C PRO A 188 13.31 -4.41 42.78
N HIS A 189 12.15 -4.48 43.41
CA HIS A 189 11.62 -3.39 44.21
C HIS A 189 12.70 -3.08 45.25
N ASP A 190 13.15 -1.83 45.34
CA ASP A 190 13.95 -1.36 46.48
C ASP A 190 13.05 -1.45 47.73
N GLU A 191 12.96 -2.64 48.33
CA GLU A 191 12.60 -2.79 49.74
C GLU A 191 13.85 -2.43 50.56
N LEU A 192 14.26 -1.17 50.47
CA LEU A 192 15.26 -0.59 51.36
C LEU A 192 14.58 -0.05 52.63
N GLU A 193 13.68 -0.84 53.22
CA GLU A 193 13.13 -0.64 54.56
C GLU A 193 12.94 -1.98 55.29
N SER A 194 13.94 -2.85 55.27
CA SER A 194 14.14 -3.77 56.39
C SER A 194 15.58 -4.27 56.43
N GLY A 195 16.34 -3.73 57.37
CA GLY A 195 17.73 -4.09 57.58
C GLY A 195 17.91 -5.56 57.96
N ARG A 196 19.11 -6.07 57.62
CA ARG A 196 19.67 -7.40 57.91
C ARG A 196 19.28 -8.52 56.94
N LYS A 197 20.14 -8.73 55.95
CA LYS A 197 21.19 -9.78 55.97
C LYS A 197 21.95 -9.78 54.65
N ALA A 198 23.27 -9.73 54.74
CA ALA A 198 24.14 -10.18 53.67
C ALA A 198 23.89 -11.68 53.44
N VAL A 199 23.67 -12.10 52.19
CA VAL A 199 24.16 -13.34 51.56
C VAL A 199 23.87 -13.24 50.06
N SER A 200 24.88 -13.56 49.26
CA SER A 200 24.89 -13.76 47.82
C SER A 200 23.58 -14.30 47.21
N PHE A 201 23.02 -13.58 46.25
CA PHE A 201 22.32 -14.18 45.12
C PHE A 201 22.65 -13.35 43.88
N GLN A 202 23.24 -14.00 42.87
CA GLN A 202 23.07 -13.56 41.49
C GLN A 202 21.58 -13.67 41.22
N THR A 203 20.84 -12.59 41.41
CA THR A 203 19.44 -12.55 41.02
C THR A 203 19.45 -12.49 39.50
N GLU A 204 19.30 -13.66 38.87
CA GLU A 204 18.92 -13.72 37.46
C GLU A 204 17.73 -12.78 37.30
N GLU A 205 17.86 -11.78 36.43
CA GLU A 205 16.73 -10.92 36.07
C GLU A 205 15.64 -11.82 35.49
N GLU A 206 14.64 -12.20 36.30
CA GLU A 206 13.51 -13.01 35.80
C GLU A 206 12.77 -12.19 34.74
N GLU A 207 12.97 -12.56 33.48
CA GLU A 207 12.21 -12.00 32.36
C GLU A 207 10.77 -12.54 32.42
N ARG A 208 9.83 -11.71 32.88
CA ARG A 208 8.39 -12.02 32.79
C ARG A 208 7.79 -11.53 31.48
N TYR A 209 6.98 -12.39 30.86
CA TYR A 209 6.13 -12.04 29.73
C TYR A 209 4.73 -11.71 30.23
N VAL A 210 4.28 -10.48 29.96
CA VAL A 210 2.95 -10.00 30.32
C VAL A 210 2.19 -9.61 29.06
N HIS A 211 0.91 -9.96 28.97
CA HIS A 211 0.08 -9.54 27.86
C HIS A 211 -0.02 -8.01 27.78
N VAL A 212 0.07 -7.48 26.56
CA VAL A 212 -0.17 -6.06 26.31
C VAL A 212 -1.62 -5.73 26.69
N SER A 213 -1.81 -4.60 27.38
CA SER A 213 -3.15 -4.17 27.79
C SER A 213 -4.03 -3.87 26.57
N ARG A 214 -5.31 -4.27 26.64
CA ARG A 214 -6.29 -4.00 25.58
C ARG A 214 -6.38 -2.51 25.22
N ARG A 215 -6.27 -1.63 26.22
CA ARG A 215 -6.22 -0.18 26.00
C ARG A 215 -5.03 0.23 25.11
N SER A 216 -3.84 -0.34 25.35
CA SER A 216 -2.67 -0.07 24.53
C SER A 216 -2.83 -0.59 23.10
N VAL A 217 -3.39 -1.81 22.94
CA VAL A 217 -3.71 -2.37 21.61
C VAL A 217 -4.67 -1.45 20.87
N ASN A 218 -5.77 -1.04 21.50
CA ASN A 218 -6.77 -0.17 20.88
C ASN A 218 -6.21 1.17 20.43
N ILE A 219 -5.39 1.84 21.27
CA ILE A 219 -4.76 3.11 20.89
C ILE A 219 -3.84 2.91 19.69
N LYS A 220 -2.97 1.88 19.71
CA LYS A 220 -2.03 1.60 18.62
C LYS A 220 -2.74 1.28 17.31
N MET A 221 -3.82 0.52 17.37
CA MET A 221 -4.61 0.17 16.20
C MET A 221 -5.42 1.35 15.68
N PHE A 222 -5.94 2.19 16.57
CA PHE A 222 -6.59 3.44 16.18
C PHE A 222 -5.64 4.36 15.41
N LEU A 223 -4.39 4.51 15.88
CA LEU A 223 -3.37 5.29 15.19
C LEU A 223 -3.01 4.69 13.81
N ILE A 224 -3.01 3.37 13.67
CA ILE A 224 -2.79 2.70 12.39
C ILE A 224 -3.96 2.95 11.43
N ILE A 225 -5.20 2.84 11.91
CA ILE A 225 -6.39 3.12 11.09
C ILE A 225 -6.39 4.58 10.62
N ALA A 226 -6.05 5.53 11.51
CA ALA A 226 -5.89 6.93 11.15
C ALA A 226 -4.80 7.13 10.09
N GLN A 227 -3.69 6.38 10.17
CA GLN A 227 -2.65 6.40 9.14
C GLN A 227 -3.13 5.86 7.79
N ILE A 228 -3.94 4.80 7.74
CA ILE A 228 -4.51 4.27 6.48
C ILE A 228 -5.34 5.37 5.80
N VAL A 229 -6.24 6.01 6.54
CA VAL A 229 -7.08 7.10 6.02
C VAL A 229 -6.23 8.28 5.57
N ALA A 230 -5.25 8.69 6.37
CA ALA A 230 -4.35 9.79 6.01
C ALA A 230 -3.55 9.49 4.74
N ARG A 231 -2.98 8.28 4.61
CA ARG A 231 -2.24 7.86 3.42
C ARG A 231 -3.09 7.90 2.16
N SER A 232 -4.31 7.37 2.22
CA SER A 232 -5.24 7.41 1.10
C SER A 232 -5.56 8.86 0.70
N GLY A 233 -5.91 9.72 1.66
CA GLY A 233 -6.25 11.11 1.37
C GLY A 233 -5.09 11.94 0.83
N PHE A 234 -3.89 11.81 1.41
CA PHE A 234 -2.71 12.53 0.93
C PHE A 234 -2.22 12.00 -0.42
N TRP A 235 -2.23 10.68 -0.63
CA TRP A 235 -1.86 10.11 -1.92
C TRP A 235 -2.79 10.60 -3.02
N ASP A 236 -4.12 10.61 -2.81
CA ASP A 236 -5.09 11.13 -3.79
C ASP A 236 -4.88 12.64 -4.05
N HIS A 237 -4.66 13.43 -2.99
CA HIS A 237 -4.36 14.85 -3.12
C HIS A 237 -3.12 15.13 -3.99
N TYR A 238 -2.01 14.44 -3.73
CA TYR A 238 -0.78 14.64 -4.51
C TYR A 238 -0.88 14.05 -5.91
N LEU A 239 -1.55 12.89 -6.07
CA LEU A 239 -1.83 12.33 -7.37
C LEU A 239 -2.59 13.35 -8.23
N HIS A 240 -3.72 13.86 -7.73
CA HIS A 240 -4.52 14.85 -8.46
C HIS A 240 -3.70 16.09 -8.80
N SER A 241 -2.94 16.61 -7.83
CA SER A 241 -2.11 17.81 -8.02
C SER A 241 -1.03 17.61 -9.08
N TYR A 242 -0.37 16.45 -9.12
CA TYR A 242 0.64 16.15 -10.13
C TYR A 242 0.03 15.86 -11.51
N VAL A 243 -1.10 15.15 -11.58
CA VAL A 243 -1.81 14.92 -12.85
C VAL A 243 -2.27 16.25 -13.45
N GLU A 244 -2.90 17.12 -12.66
CA GLU A 244 -3.36 18.44 -13.08
C GLU A 244 -2.21 19.32 -13.58
N LEU A 245 -1.05 19.25 -12.91
CA LEU A 245 0.09 20.10 -13.25
C LEU A 245 0.93 19.56 -14.43
N LEU A 246 1.08 18.24 -14.54
CA LEU A 246 2.07 17.61 -15.42
C LEU A 246 1.48 16.81 -16.59
N GLU A 247 0.22 16.36 -16.50
CA GLU A 247 -0.40 15.55 -17.56
C GLU A 247 -1.59 16.24 -18.22
N THR A 248 -2.32 17.07 -17.48
CA THR A 248 -3.44 17.84 -18.03
C THR A 248 -2.91 18.97 -18.91
N PRO A 249 -3.39 19.09 -20.18
CA PRO A 249 -3.00 20.19 -21.06
C PRO A 249 -3.39 21.53 -20.44
N ASN A 250 -2.41 22.41 -20.28
CA ASN A 250 -2.60 23.77 -19.79
C ASN A 250 -2.14 24.77 -20.86
N PRO A 251 -2.98 25.74 -21.29
CA PRO A 251 -2.57 26.74 -22.28
C PRO A 251 -1.40 27.62 -21.83
N ASP A 252 -1.20 27.79 -20.52
CA ASP A 252 -0.16 28.63 -19.94
C ASP A 252 1.19 27.90 -19.77
N ILE A 253 1.21 26.56 -19.87
CA ILE A 253 2.40 25.75 -19.64
C ILE A 253 2.72 24.95 -20.91
N PRO A 254 3.89 25.16 -21.55
CA PRO A 254 4.29 24.37 -22.70
C PRO A 254 4.36 22.87 -22.35
N ARG A 255 3.82 22.03 -23.24
CA ARG A 255 3.81 20.57 -23.02
C ARG A 255 5.21 19.96 -22.95
N GLU A 256 6.18 20.54 -23.65
CA GLU A 256 7.60 20.16 -23.58
C GLU A 256 8.17 20.38 -22.17
N LEU A 257 7.77 21.46 -21.50
CA LEU A 257 8.20 21.76 -20.15
C LEU A 257 7.56 20.80 -19.13
N GLN A 258 6.28 20.45 -19.32
CA GLN A 258 5.64 19.39 -18.51
C GLN A 258 6.35 18.04 -18.69
N ALA A 259 6.75 17.70 -19.91
CA ALA A 259 7.51 16.48 -20.23
C ALA A 259 8.89 16.47 -19.58
N GLU A 260 9.59 17.60 -19.62
CA GLU A 260 10.89 17.78 -19.01
C GLU A 260 10.81 17.57 -17.49
N VAL A 261 9.86 18.23 -16.82
CA VAL A 261 9.66 18.09 -15.37
C VAL A 261 9.27 16.66 -14.98
N LEU A 262 8.42 15.99 -15.77
CA LEU A 262 8.12 14.57 -15.58
C LEU A 262 9.34 13.67 -15.70
N SER A 263 10.41 14.14 -16.36
CA SER A 263 11.66 13.41 -16.54
C SER A 263 12.74 13.80 -15.51
N TYR A 264 12.45 14.73 -14.60
CA TYR A 264 13.35 15.07 -13.51
C TYR A 264 13.47 13.93 -12.50
N ARG A 265 14.71 13.69 -12.06
CA ARG A 265 15.01 12.70 -11.02
C ARG A 265 14.32 13.01 -9.70
N SER A 266 14.13 14.30 -9.38
CA SER A 266 13.37 14.73 -8.19
C SER A 266 11.92 14.24 -8.27
N THR A 267 11.28 14.42 -9.42
CA THR A 267 9.91 13.95 -9.69
C THR A 267 9.81 12.45 -9.54
N TRP A 268 10.77 11.70 -10.09
CA TRP A 268 10.81 10.23 -9.97
C TRP A 268 10.94 9.77 -8.53
N VAL A 269 11.83 10.41 -7.76
CA VAL A 269 12.01 10.09 -6.33
C VAL A 269 10.72 10.33 -5.54
N ILE A 270 10.03 11.45 -5.76
CA ILE A 270 8.76 11.73 -5.07
C ILE A 270 7.68 10.70 -5.42
N MET A 271 7.54 10.36 -6.70
CA MET A 271 6.55 9.36 -7.13
C MET A 271 6.89 7.97 -6.57
N TRP A 272 8.17 7.60 -6.55
CA TRP A 272 8.64 6.36 -5.95
C TRP A 272 8.44 6.30 -4.43
N LEU A 273 8.60 7.43 -3.73
CA LEU A 273 8.26 7.49 -2.30
C LEU A 273 6.77 7.18 -2.11
N TRP A 274 5.88 7.81 -2.86
CA TRP A 274 4.44 7.50 -2.80
C TRP A 274 4.10 6.05 -3.14
N LYS A 275 4.86 5.44 -4.06
CA LYS A 275 4.72 4.03 -4.41
C LYS A 275 4.93 3.08 -3.23
N VAL A 276 5.83 3.42 -2.30
CA VAL A 276 6.07 2.63 -1.06
C VAL A 276 5.17 3.08 0.09
N SER A 277 4.79 4.36 0.10
CA SER A 277 4.05 5.01 1.20
C SER A 277 2.52 4.97 1.07
N SER A 278 1.99 4.51 -0.07
CA SER A 278 0.55 4.48 -0.36
C SER A 278 -0.22 3.63 0.66
N ALA A 279 -1.54 3.84 0.72
CA ALA A 279 -2.41 3.01 1.55
C ALA A 279 -2.40 1.54 1.08
N ASP A 280 -2.32 1.31 -0.24
CA ASP A 280 -2.30 -0.03 -0.82
C ASP A 280 -1.00 -0.76 -0.47
N ALA A 281 0.17 -0.13 -0.65
CA ALA A 281 1.45 -0.69 -0.21
C ALA A 281 1.42 -1.07 1.28
N PHE A 282 0.86 -0.19 2.11
CA PHE A 282 0.70 -0.42 3.54
C PHE A 282 -0.20 -1.63 3.86
N LEU A 283 -1.30 -1.80 3.12
CA LEU A 283 -2.21 -2.94 3.26
C LEU A 283 -1.60 -4.24 2.72
N GLN A 284 -0.76 -4.16 1.69
CA GLN A 284 0.05 -5.28 1.20
C GLN A 284 1.07 -5.75 2.24
N PHE A 285 1.82 -4.83 2.85
CA PHE A 285 2.74 -5.17 3.94
C PHE A 285 2.00 -5.73 5.17
N THR A 286 0.81 -5.22 5.47
CA THR A 286 -0.06 -5.77 6.53
C THR A 286 -0.47 -7.21 6.22
N SER A 287 -0.82 -7.50 4.97
CA SER A 287 -1.15 -8.85 4.50
C SER A 287 0.03 -9.80 4.61
N LEU A 288 1.25 -9.37 4.25
CA LEU A 288 2.48 -10.14 4.45
C LEU A 288 2.75 -10.39 5.95
N ALA A 289 2.54 -9.38 6.81
CA ALA A 289 2.70 -9.55 8.24
C ALA A 289 1.72 -10.59 8.83
N ILE A 290 0.50 -10.68 8.29
CA ILE A 290 -0.47 -11.70 8.67
C ILE A 290 -0.05 -13.08 8.15
N LEU A 291 0.40 -13.17 6.89
CA LEU A 291 0.85 -14.41 6.24
C LEU A 291 1.94 -15.14 7.05
N PHE A 292 2.89 -14.36 7.58
CA PHE A 292 4.04 -14.84 8.36
C PHE A 292 3.86 -14.77 9.88
N ASP A 293 2.66 -14.46 10.37
CA ASP A 293 2.34 -14.35 11.81
C ASP A 293 3.21 -13.31 12.55
N LYS A 294 3.60 -12.23 11.87
CA LYS A 294 4.39 -11.10 12.41
C LYS A 294 3.56 -9.82 12.57
N LEU A 295 2.23 -9.91 12.60
CA LEU A 295 1.31 -8.77 12.69
C LEU A 295 1.64 -7.81 13.84
N TRP A 296 1.98 -8.32 15.03
CA TRP A 296 2.30 -7.44 16.16
C TRP A 296 3.61 -6.66 15.96
N VAL A 297 4.62 -7.29 15.39
CA VAL A 297 5.90 -6.63 15.07
C VAL A 297 5.66 -5.52 14.05
N TRP A 298 4.86 -5.80 13.03
CA TRP A 298 4.42 -4.81 12.05
C TRP A 298 3.69 -3.63 12.70
N VAL A 299 2.71 -3.89 13.58
CA VAL A 299 1.99 -2.84 14.34
C VAL A 299 2.94 -1.98 15.17
N GLN A 300 3.96 -2.58 15.79
CA GLN A 300 4.97 -1.83 16.53
C GLN A 300 5.77 -0.91 15.60
N ILE A 301 6.31 -1.41 14.50
CA ILE A 301 7.05 -0.63 13.50
C ILE A 301 6.19 0.55 13.02
N LEU A 302 4.94 0.29 12.65
CA LEU A 302 4.01 1.30 12.16
C LEU A 302 3.67 2.39 13.17
N ASN A 303 3.66 2.09 14.47
CA ASN A 303 3.38 3.11 15.48
C ASN A 303 4.57 4.03 15.74
N TYR A 304 5.80 3.58 15.50
CA TYR A 304 7.01 4.39 15.71
C TYR A 304 7.48 5.09 14.43
N PHE A 305 7.56 4.33 13.34
CA PHE A 305 8.13 4.81 12.09
C PHE A 305 7.07 5.34 11.12
N GLY A 306 5.86 4.75 11.13
CA GLY A 306 4.80 5.08 10.17
C GLY A 306 4.44 6.57 10.09
N PRO A 307 4.17 7.27 11.22
CA PRO A 307 3.88 8.70 11.18
C PRO A 307 5.06 9.56 10.70
N LEU A 308 6.29 9.18 11.05
CA LEU A 308 7.50 9.91 10.65
C LEU A 308 7.72 9.79 9.14
N GLU A 309 7.59 8.59 8.61
CA GLU A 309 7.71 8.31 7.19
C GLU A 309 6.62 9.03 6.38
N LEU A 310 5.37 9.01 6.83
CA LEU A 310 4.28 9.72 6.15
C LEU A 310 4.50 11.23 6.17
N ALA A 311 4.88 11.79 7.32
CA ALA A 311 5.17 13.22 7.44
C ALA A 311 6.33 13.64 6.52
N PHE A 312 7.37 12.81 6.42
CA PHE A 312 8.50 13.03 5.52
C PHE A 312 8.07 13.07 4.06
N VAL A 313 7.27 12.08 3.61
CA VAL A 313 6.79 12.02 2.22
C VAL A 313 5.89 13.22 1.89
N ILE A 314 5.00 13.61 2.81
CA ILE A 314 4.13 14.79 2.65
C ILE A 314 4.97 16.07 2.51
N VAL A 315 5.92 16.30 3.41
CA VAL A 315 6.76 17.52 3.38
C VAL A 315 7.57 17.58 2.10
N LEU A 316 8.23 16.50 1.70
CA LEU A 316 8.99 16.47 0.44
C LEU A 316 8.09 16.66 -0.78
N SER A 317 6.91 16.03 -0.80
CA SER A 317 5.95 16.19 -1.90
C SER A 317 5.46 17.63 -2.01
N GLN A 318 5.19 18.29 -0.86
CA GLN A 318 4.76 19.67 -0.83
C GLN A 318 5.85 20.61 -1.34
N LEU A 319 7.08 20.46 -0.84
CA LEU A 319 8.21 21.28 -1.27
C LEU A 319 8.48 21.11 -2.77
N HIS A 320 8.47 19.86 -3.23
CA HIS A 320 8.65 19.56 -4.65
C HIS A 320 7.53 20.15 -5.51
N LEU A 321 6.26 20.02 -5.10
CA LEU A 321 5.13 20.58 -5.83
C LEU A 321 5.19 22.11 -5.90
N MET A 322 5.61 22.78 -4.82
CA MET A 322 5.82 24.23 -4.80
C MET A 322 6.91 24.65 -5.79
N GLU A 323 8.05 23.97 -5.77
CA GLU A 323 9.19 24.26 -6.66
C GLU A 323 8.84 24.02 -8.13
N VAL A 324 8.21 22.89 -8.43
CA VAL A 324 7.78 22.56 -9.80
C VAL A 324 6.74 23.57 -10.30
N ARG A 325 5.78 23.96 -9.46
CA ARG A 325 4.79 24.96 -9.84
C ARG A 325 5.44 26.32 -10.10
N ALA A 326 6.38 26.74 -9.26
CA ALA A 326 7.15 27.96 -9.45
C ALA A 326 7.94 27.95 -10.77
N TYR A 327 8.63 26.84 -11.06
CA TYR A 327 9.37 26.63 -12.30
C TYR A 327 8.48 26.67 -13.54
N LEU A 328 7.33 25.97 -13.52
CA LEU A 328 6.42 25.88 -14.67
C LEU A 328 5.70 27.21 -14.96
N LEU A 329 5.38 27.98 -13.92
CA LEU A 329 4.63 29.24 -14.04
C LEU A 329 5.54 30.49 -14.10
N GLY A 330 6.85 30.33 -13.90
CA GLY A 330 7.82 31.41 -13.92
C GLY A 330 7.67 32.41 -12.76
N THR A 331 7.24 31.94 -11.58
CA THR A 331 7.01 32.75 -10.36
C THR A 331 8.01 32.42 -9.27
#